data_AF-A0A7Y3GSZ4-F1
#
_entry.id   AF-A0A7Y3GSZ4-F1
#
_cell.length_a   1.000
_cell.length_b   1.000
_cell.length_c   1.000
_cell.angle_alpha   90.00
_cell.angle_beta   90.00
_cell.angle_gamma   90.00
#
_symmetry.space_group_name_H-M   'P 1'
#
loop_
_entity.id
_entity.type
_entity.pdbx_description
1 polymer ?
#
loop_
_entity_poly.entity_id
_entity_poly.type
_entity_poly.pdbx_seq_one_letter_code
_entity_poly.pdbx_strand_id
1 'polypeptide(L)' 'MKRILSFISVFALLFTACEGDPGPPGIQGPQGPAGGLIVASAFEIVIDFTEENNYEFIEAYGFDVFPSDVTLVYILWDTL' A
#
# COMPACT_ATOMS: atom_id res chain seq x y z
N MET A 1 -31.84 52.34 -24.74
CA MET A 1 -30.40 52.35 -24.41
C MET A 1 -30.13 52.20 -22.90
N LYS A 2 -30.74 53.01 -22.00
CA LYS A 2 -30.53 52.90 -20.53
C LYS A 2 -30.84 51.52 -19.92
N ARG A 3 -31.90 50.84 -20.38
CA ARG A 3 -32.28 49.50 -19.86
C ARG A 3 -31.32 48.39 -20.27
N ILE A 4 -30.76 48.46 -21.48
CA ILE A 4 -29.82 47.45 -22.01
C ILE A 4 -28.48 47.52 -21.25
N LEU A 5 -27.98 48.72 -20.97
CA LEU A 5 -26.78 48.94 -20.15
C LEU A 5 -26.94 48.35 -18.73
N SER A 6 -28.13 48.46 -18.14
CA SER A 6 -28.41 47.86 -16.83
C SER A 6 -28.36 46.33 -16.87
N PHE A 7 -28.88 45.70 -17.92
CA PHE A 7 -28.80 44.24 -18.06
C PHE A 7 -27.37 43.75 -18.29
N ILE A 8 -26.59 44.44 -19.12
CA ILE A 8 -25.18 44.09 -19.37
C ILE A 8 -24.34 44.21 -18.10
N SER A 9 -24.57 45.26 -17.29
CA SER A 9 -23.84 45.45 -16.03
C SER A 9 -24.13 44.36 -14.99
N VAL A 10 -25.38 43.90 -14.89
CA VAL A 10 -25.75 42.81 -13.96
C VAL A 10 -25.14 41.49 -14.44
N PHE A 11 -25.18 41.22 -15.75
CA PHE A 11 -24.60 40.02 -16.31
C PHE A 11 -23.08 39.99 -16.08
N ALA A 12 -22.38 41.09 -16.34
CA ALA A 12 -20.93 41.20 -16.11
C ALA A 12 -20.51 40.86 -14.68
N LEU A 13 -21.26 41.29 -13.65
CA LEU A 13 -20.95 40.97 -12.26
C LEU A 13 -21.08 39.47 -11.93
N LEU A 14 -22.06 38.78 -12.53
CA LEU A 14 -22.29 37.35 -12.30
C LEU A 14 -21.17 36.47 -12.86
N PHE A 15 -20.48 36.90 -13.93
CA PHE A 15 -19.37 36.15 -14.53
C PHE A 15 -18.00 36.45 -13.91
N THR A 16 -17.88 37.42 -13.01
CA THR A 16 -16.61 37.74 -12.32
C THR A 16 -16.36 36.90 -11.06
N ALA A 17 -17.34 36.11 -10.59
CA ALA A 17 -17.26 35.42 -9.30
C ALA A 17 -16.76 33.96 -9.37
N CYS A 18 -16.50 33.42 -10.56
CA CYS A 18 -16.16 31.99 -10.73
C CYS A 18 -14.66 31.67 -10.61
N GLU A 19 -13.80 32.68 -10.51
CA GLU A 19 -12.36 32.49 -10.39
C GLU A 19 -11.90 33.15 -9.09
N GLY A 20 -11.38 32.34 -8.19
CA GLY A 20 -10.81 32.76 -6.92
C GLY A 20 -9.57 31.93 -6.62
N ASP A 21 -8.72 32.44 -5.74
CA ASP A 21 -7.50 31.73 -5.36
C ASP A 21 -7.85 30.35 -4.80
N PRO A 22 -7.06 29.30 -5.12
CA PRO A 22 -7.18 28.02 -4.46
C PRO A 22 -7.18 28.21 -2.95
N GLY A 23 -8.11 27.53 -2.26
CA GLY A 23 -8.15 27.53 -0.80
C GLY A 23 -6.83 27.02 -0.20
N PRO A 24 -6.54 27.35 1.07
CA PRO A 24 -5.35 26.84 1.74
C PRO A 24 -5.34 25.31 1.74
N PRO A 25 -4.15 24.67 1.73
CA PRO A 25 -4.02 23.24 1.91
C PRO A 25 -4.80 22.75 3.14
N GLY A 26 -5.43 21.58 3.04
CA GLY A 26 -6.11 20.94 4.16
C GLY A 26 -5.16 20.63 5.32
N ILE A 27 -5.72 20.44 6.51
CA ILE A 27 -4.93 20.05 7.69
C ILE A 27 -4.33 18.66 7.43
N GLN A 28 -3.06 18.48 7.80
CA GLN A 28 -2.39 17.18 7.74
C GLN A 28 -3.16 16.16 8.58
N GLY A 29 -3.36 14.95 8.03
CA GLY A 29 -3.96 13.85 8.76
C GLY A 29 -3.12 13.42 9.97
N PRO A 30 -3.72 12.74 10.96
CA PRO A 30 -2.98 12.21 12.10
C PRO A 30 -1.89 11.23 11.63
N GLN A 31 -0.79 11.15 12.39
CA GLN A 31 0.25 10.15 12.15
C GLN A 31 -0.35 8.75 12.29
N GLY A 32 0.02 7.84 11.39
CA GLY A 32 -0.33 6.43 11.51
C GLY A 32 0.29 5.77 12.75
N PRO A 33 -0.21 4.61 13.17
CA PRO A 33 0.38 3.86 14.27
C PRO A 33 1.85 3.51 13.97
N ALA A 34 2.68 3.45 15.02
CA ALA A 34 4.07 2.99 14.88
C ALA A 34 4.10 1.54 14.40
N GLY A 35 4.92 1.24 13.40
CA GLY A 35 5.16 -0.13 12.97
C GLY A 35 5.87 -0.94 14.07
N GLY A 36 5.51 -2.21 14.22
CA GLY A 36 6.19 -3.12 15.13
C GLY A 36 7.55 -3.59 14.58
N LEU A 37 8.40 -4.15 15.45
CA LEU A 37 9.60 -4.87 15.04
C LEU A 37 9.16 -6.15 14.31
N ILE A 38 9.33 -6.21 12.99
CA ILE A 38 9.04 -7.41 12.20
C ILE A 38 10.28 -8.30 12.23
N VAL A 39 10.32 -9.23 13.19
CA VAL A 39 11.27 -10.34 13.14
C VAL A 39 10.62 -11.41 12.28
N ALA A 40 11.22 -11.74 11.14
CA ALA A 40 10.78 -12.87 10.34
C ALA A 40 11.04 -14.16 11.12
N SER A 41 9.99 -14.96 11.33
CA SER A 41 10.12 -16.30 11.91
C SER A 41 10.81 -17.22 10.90
N ALA A 42 11.75 -18.04 11.37
CA ALA A 42 12.48 -19.00 10.55
C ALA A 42 12.71 -20.29 11.33
N PHE A 43 12.79 -21.39 10.59
CA PHE A 43 13.18 -22.71 11.09
C PHE A 43 14.13 -23.38 10.09
N GLU A 44 14.81 -24.43 10.53
CA GLU A 44 15.70 -25.25 9.71
C GLU A 44 15.27 -26.70 9.80
N ILE A 45 15.35 -27.42 8.68
CA ILE A 45 15.02 -28.84 8.59
C ILE A 45 16.15 -29.54 7.85
N VAL A 46 16.58 -30.68 8.39
CA VAL A 46 17.56 -31.58 7.76
C VAL A 46 16.80 -32.76 7.15
N ILE A 47 16.72 -32.80 5.82
CA ILE A 47 16.02 -33.83 5.04
C ILE A 47 16.78 -34.16 3.76
N ASP A 48 16.55 -35.37 3.24
CA ASP A 48 17.01 -35.79 1.92
C ASP A 48 15.85 -35.77 0.92
N PHE A 49 16.07 -35.18 -0.25
CA PHE A 49 15.13 -35.29 -1.38
C PHE A 49 15.46 -36.55 -2.19
N THR A 50 14.61 -37.57 -2.09
CA THR A 50 14.81 -38.89 -2.69
C THR A 50 13.69 -39.24 -3.67
N GLU A 51 13.88 -40.28 -4.47
CA GLU A 51 12.80 -40.78 -5.32
C GLU A 51 11.60 -41.29 -4.51
N GLU A 52 11.83 -41.82 -3.29
CA GLU A 52 10.78 -42.32 -2.40
C GLU A 52 9.82 -41.21 -1.94
N ASN A 53 10.31 -39.97 -1.75
CA ASN A 53 9.48 -38.81 -1.42
C ASN A 53 9.14 -37.93 -2.63
N ASN A 54 9.37 -38.43 -3.85
CA ASN A 54 9.17 -37.67 -5.10
C ASN A 54 9.91 -36.32 -5.12
N TYR A 55 11.02 -36.20 -4.38
CA TYR A 55 11.75 -34.95 -4.20
C TYR A 55 10.86 -33.81 -3.65
N GLU A 56 9.87 -34.13 -2.82
CA GLU A 56 8.94 -33.18 -2.21
C GLU A 56 8.92 -33.30 -0.68
N PHE A 57 8.70 -32.16 -0.02
CA PHE A 57 8.43 -32.10 1.41
C PHE A 57 7.46 -30.95 1.71
N ILE A 58 6.41 -31.23 2.49
CA ILE A 58 5.38 -30.25 2.88
C ILE A 58 5.31 -30.21 4.41
N GLU A 59 5.49 -29.02 4.96
CA GLU A 59 5.50 -28.78 6.41
C GLU A 59 4.66 -27.54 6.75
N ALA A 60 4.01 -27.56 7.91
CA ALA A 60 3.31 -26.39 8.41
C ALA A 60 4.32 -25.41 9.03
N TYR A 61 4.12 -24.10 8.85
CA TYR A 61 5.07 -23.09 9.37
C TYR A 61 5.33 -23.17 10.89
N GLY A 62 4.34 -23.64 11.67
CA GLY A 62 4.46 -23.69 13.12
C GLY A 62 4.39 -22.32 13.82
N PHE A 63 4.11 -21.25 13.07
CA PHE A 63 3.90 -19.88 13.55
C PHE A 63 2.84 -19.16 12.71
N ASP A 64 2.35 -18.03 13.23
CA ASP A 64 1.35 -17.22 12.55
C ASP A 64 1.92 -16.58 11.28
N VAL A 65 1.20 -16.75 10.17
CA VAL A 65 1.52 -16.15 8.86
C VAL A 65 0.32 -15.38 8.35
N PHE A 66 0.57 -14.24 7.69
CA PHE A 66 -0.44 -13.39 7.09
C PHE A 66 -0.49 -13.60 5.56
N PRO A 67 -1.62 -13.31 4.90
CA PRO A 67 -1.73 -13.41 3.43
C PRO A 67 -0.73 -12.53 2.65
N SER A 68 -0.17 -11.51 3.29
CA SER A 68 0.87 -10.63 2.71
C SER A 68 2.29 -11.17 2.83
N ASP A 69 2.50 -12.22 3.63
CA ASP A 69 3.82 -12.76 3.88
C ASP A 69 4.32 -13.58 2.69
N VAL A 70 5.64 -13.63 2.51
CA VAL A 70 6.29 -14.37 1.44
C VAL A 70 7.29 -15.34 2.05
N THR A 71 7.21 -16.61 1.63
CA THR A 71 8.12 -17.65 2.09
C THR A 71 9.44 -17.59 1.35
N LEU A 72 10.54 -17.53 2.10
CA LEU A 72 11.90 -17.59 1.59
C LEU A 72 12.56 -18.89 2.04
N VAL A 73 13.05 -19.68 1.09
CA VAL A 73 13.72 -20.96 1.35
C VAL A 73 15.19 -20.86 0.97
N TYR A 74 16.06 -21.20 1.91
CA TYR A 74 17.49 -21.40 1.65
C TYR A 74 17.77 -22.89 1.67
N ILE A 75 18.35 -23.41 0.59
CA ILE A 75 18.74 -24.81 0.50
C ILE A 75 20.25 -24.89 0.41
N LEU A 76 20.84 -25.65 1.33
CA LEU A 76 22.25 -26.00 1.30
C LEU A 76 22.39 -27.35 0.57
N TRP A 77 23.08 -27.35 -0.56
CA TRP A 77 23.45 -28.55 -1.31
C TRP A 77 24.93 -28.91 -1.07
N ASP A 78 25.28 -30.18 -1.29
CA ASP A 78 26.67 -30.67 -1.32
C ASP A 78 27.48 -30.38 -0.04
N THR A 79 27.01 -30.89 1.10
CA THR A 79 27.80 -30.91 2.34
C THR A 79 28.97 -31.89 2.19
N LEU A 80 30.20 -31.37 2.27
CA LEU A 80 31.46 -32.11 2.14
C LEU A 80 31.82 -32.93 3.39
#